data_AF-A0A1M5IIL9-F1
#
_entry.id   AF-A0A1M5IIL9-F1
#
_cell.length_a   1.000
_cell.length_b   1.000
_cell.length_c   1.000
_cell.angle_alpha   90.00
_cell.angle_beta   90.00
_cell.angle_gamma   90.00
#
_symmetry.space_group_name_H-M   'P 1'
#
loop_
_entity.id
_entity.type
_entity.pdbx_description
1 polymer ?
#
loop_
_entity_poly.entity_id
_entity_poly.type
_entity_poly.pdbx_seq_one_letter_code
_entity_poly.pdbx_strand_id
1 'polypeptide(L)'
;MKKILLIIACLFLWNCGNCGHAKSYYIFVEKSSKIVKFDSTFVKDARITGGRVDLNPEGISEKYFEMIYVYLDSNKYGNSLPKKVIGSFFKGREEVLIDSMNIVVKEKTIHGVGIFVQQKIIGDETRLKLVIYKDNEDSEPLILEFDIEQNSWKERRSSCLAEYLLL
;
A
#
# COMPACT_ATOMS: atom_id res chain seq x y z
N MET A 1 19.04 56.93 8.22
CA MET A 1 19.25 55.48 8.44
C MET A 1 18.13 54.80 9.25
N LYS A 2 17.69 55.35 10.39
CA LYS A 2 16.60 54.75 11.21
C LYS A 2 15.28 54.50 10.45
N LYS A 3 14.89 55.40 9.54
CA LYS A 3 13.65 55.27 8.74
C LYS A 3 13.70 54.15 7.69
N ILE A 4 14.88 53.87 7.13
CA ILE A 4 15.06 52.82 6.11
C ILE A 4 14.98 51.43 6.76
N LEU A 5 15.58 51.28 7.95
CA LEU A 5 15.46 50.07 8.76
C LEU A 5 14.02 49.75 9.13
N LEU A 6 13.22 50.78 9.42
CA LEU A 6 11.80 50.64 9.74
C LEU A 6 10.97 50.18 8.53
N ILE A 7 11.28 50.71 7.33
CA ILE A 7 10.62 50.30 6.08
C ILE A 7 10.98 48.86 5.70
N ILE A 8 12.25 48.45 5.86
CA ILE A 8 12.68 47.07 5.62
C ILE A 8 12.00 46.11 6.60
N ALA A 9 11.93 46.47 7.88
CA ALA A 9 11.22 45.67 8.88
C ALA A 9 9.72 45.56 8.56
N CYS A 10 9.08 46.64 8.12
CA CYS A 10 7.68 46.61 7.68
C CYS A 10 7.47 45.73 6.45
N LEU A 11 8.37 45.74 5.46
CA LEU A 11 8.29 44.87 4.28
C LEU A 11 8.49 43.38 4.61
N PHE A 12 9.38 43.05 5.56
CA PHE A 12 9.55 41.68 6.06
C PHE A 12 8.31 41.22 6.85
N LEU A 13 7.74 42.07 7.69
CA LEU A 13 6.52 41.76 8.44
C LEU A 13 5.28 41.65 7.53
N TRP A 14 5.21 42.44 6.45
CA TRP A 14 4.12 42.39 5.48
C TRP A 14 4.17 41.12 4.62
N ASN A 15 5.37 40.65 4.25
CA ASN A 15 5.53 39.33 3.61
C ASN A 15 5.18 38.18 4.57
N CYS A 16 5.37 38.34 5.89
CA CYS A 16 4.81 37.40 6.87
C CYS A 16 3.27 37.46 6.96
N GLY A 17 2.65 38.58 6.61
CA GLY A 17 1.20 38.74 6.56
C GLY A 17 0.52 37.94 5.43
N ASN A 18 1.25 37.60 4.36
CA ASN A 18 0.78 36.67 3.33
C ASN A 18 0.82 35.20 3.76
N CYS A 19 1.44 34.88 4.91
CA CYS A 19 1.18 33.63 5.63
C CYS A 19 -0.10 33.72 6.49
N GLY A 20 -0.94 34.73 6.26
CA GLY A 20 -2.23 34.97 6.91
C GLY A 20 -3.37 34.07 6.42
N HIS A 21 -3.15 33.23 5.40
CA HIS A 21 -3.97 32.03 5.25
C HIS A 21 -3.67 31.15 6.45
N ALA A 22 -4.67 30.95 7.31
CA ALA A 22 -4.58 30.22 8.57
C ALA A 22 -3.57 29.07 8.48
N LYS A 23 -2.67 28.96 9.48
CA LYS A 23 -1.86 27.76 9.72
C LYS A 23 -2.81 26.58 9.96
N SER A 24 -3.48 26.11 8.91
CA SER A 24 -4.42 25.02 8.96
C SER A 24 -3.56 23.77 9.02
N TYR A 25 -3.72 23.05 10.11
CA TYR A 25 -3.12 21.74 10.22
C TYR A 25 -4.20 20.73 9.89
N TYR A 26 -3.85 19.73 9.11
CA TYR A 26 -4.69 18.57 8.90
C TYR A 26 -4.03 17.34 9.49
N ILE A 27 -4.84 16.35 9.83
CA ILE A 27 -4.36 15.05 10.27
C ILE A 27 -4.07 14.22 9.02
N PHE A 28 -2.89 13.62 8.99
CA PHE A 28 -2.49 12.64 8.00
C PHE A 28 -2.25 11.31 8.70
N VAL A 29 -2.82 10.23 8.19
CA VAL A 29 -2.54 8.88 8.67
C VAL A 29 -1.50 8.26 7.76
N GLU A 30 -0.29 8.10 8.27
CA GLU A 30 0.74 7.36 7.57
C GLU A 30 0.63 5.86 7.90
N LYS A 31 0.98 5.03 6.92
CA LYS A 31 0.94 3.58 7.04
C LYS A 31 2.20 2.92 6.51
N SER A 32 2.61 1.86 7.21
CA SER A 32 3.55 0.86 6.74
C SER A 32 2.86 -0.50 6.69
N SER A 33 3.09 -1.26 5.63
CA SER A 33 2.58 -2.62 5.47
C SER A 33 3.69 -3.51 4.93
N LYS A 34 3.85 -4.70 5.50
CA LYS A 34 4.85 -5.69 5.06
C LYS A 34 4.30 -7.10 5.23
N ILE A 35 4.72 -8.00 4.35
CA ILE A 35 4.56 -9.43 4.57
C ILE A 35 5.66 -9.87 5.53
N VAL A 36 5.29 -10.52 6.62
CA VAL A 36 6.24 -10.95 7.66
C VAL A 36 6.50 -12.44 7.67
N LYS A 37 5.60 -13.23 7.07
CA LYS A 37 5.72 -14.69 7.02
C LYS A 37 4.99 -15.25 5.80
N PHE A 38 5.59 -16.25 5.16
CA PHE A 38 4.99 -17.06 4.10
C PHE A 38 5.77 -18.38 3.95
N ASP A 39 5.19 -19.36 3.24
CA ASP A 39 5.87 -20.61 2.91
C ASP A 39 6.90 -20.40 1.79
N SER A 40 8.19 -20.39 2.15
CA SER A 40 9.30 -20.24 1.22
C SER A 40 9.56 -21.47 0.35
N THR A 41 8.84 -22.58 0.55
CA THR A 41 8.98 -23.79 -0.27
C THR A 41 8.57 -23.53 -1.71
N PHE A 42 7.49 -22.76 -1.91
CA PHE A 42 6.95 -22.46 -3.23
C PHE A 42 6.98 -20.97 -3.58
N VAL A 43 7.30 -20.10 -2.62
CA VAL A 43 7.39 -18.65 -2.81
C VAL A 43 8.84 -18.20 -2.74
N LYS A 44 9.28 -17.49 -3.77
CA LYS A 44 10.61 -16.91 -3.85
C LYS A 44 10.70 -15.53 -3.20
N ASP A 45 9.70 -14.70 -3.44
CA ASP A 45 9.60 -13.34 -2.90
C ASP A 45 8.13 -12.95 -2.77
N ALA A 46 7.80 -12.18 -1.74
CA ALA A 46 6.47 -11.61 -1.57
C ALA A 46 6.56 -10.23 -0.92
N ARG A 47 5.92 -9.23 -1.51
CA ARG A 47 6.00 -7.84 -1.04
C ARG A 47 4.74 -7.05 -1.31
N ILE A 48 4.49 -6.06 -0.46
CA ILE A 48 3.40 -5.11 -0.58
C ILE A 48 3.95 -3.82 -1.19
N THR A 49 3.25 -3.29 -2.18
CA THR A 49 3.62 -2.09 -2.92
C THR A 49 2.41 -1.19 -3.15
N GLY A 50 2.68 0.02 -3.64
CA GLY A 50 1.69 1.08 -3.73
C GLY A 50 1.68 1.91 -2.45
N GLY A 51 1.77 3.22 -2.59
CA GLY A 51 1.77 4.16 -1.48
C GLY A 51 0.98 5.37 -1.89
N ARG A 52 -0.33 5.19 -2.07
CA ARG A 52 -1.24 6.25 -2.49
C ARG A 52 -1.88 6.89 -1.27
N VAL A 53 -2.35 8.12 -1.45
CA VAL A 53 -3.05 8.89 -0.43
C VAL A 53 -4.46 9.15 -0.93
N ASP A 54 -5.45 8.90 -0.08
CA ASP A 54 -6.87 9.15 -0.34
C ASP A 54 -7.55 9.60 0.95
N LEU A 55 -8.74 10.18 0.84
CA LEU A 55 -9.55 10.51 2.00
C LEU A 55 -10.27 9.26 2.50
N ASN A 56 -10.20 9.00 3.80
CA ASN A 56 -10.98 7.95 4.43
C ASN A 56 -12.42 8.43 4.72
N PRO A 57 -13.34 7.55 5.17
CA PRO A 57 -14.73 7.91 5.44
C PRO A 57 -14.93 9.03 6.48
N GLU A 58 -13.92 9.29 7.32
CA GLU A 58 -13.91 10.38 8.31
C GLU A 58 -13.40 11.70 7.70
N GLY A 59 -13.05 11.73 6.42
CA GLY A 59 -12.48 12.89 5.73
C GLY A 59 -11.01 13.16 6.06
N ILE A 60 -10.30 12.16 6.59
CA ILE A 60 -8.88 12.27 6.95
C ILE A 60 -8.02 11.71 5.81
N SER A 61 -6.97 12.44 5.43
CA SER A 61 -6.01 11.95 4.44
C SER A 61 -5.23 10.77 5.00
N GLU A 62 -5.24 9.66 4.27
CA GLU A 62 -4.69 8.39 4.74
C GLU A 62 -3.90 7.70 3.62
N LYS A 63 -2.68 7.27 3.94
CA LYS A 63 -1.88 6.46 3.04
C LYS A 63 -2.41 5.03 3.03
N TYR A 64 -2.46 4.41 1.86
CA TYR A 64 -2.85 3.03 1.68
C TYR A 64 -2.00 2.32 0.62
N PHE A 65 -2.06 0.99 0.64
CA PHE A 65 -1.36 0.13 -0.31
C PHE A 65 -2.36 -0.43 -1.31
N GLU A 66 -1.91 -0.73 -2.53
CA GLU A 66 -2.80 -1.14 -3.63
C GLU A 66 -2.43 -2.47 -4.24
N MET A 67 -1.22 -2.98 -3.95
CA MET A 67 -0.78 -4.19 -4.61
C MET A 67 0.04 -5.10 -3.71
N ILE A 68 -0.24 -6.40 -3.79
CA ILE A 68 0.61 -7.46 -3.25
C ILE A 68 1.19 -8.23 -4.41
N TYR A 69 2.52 -8.40 -4.38
CA TYR A 69 3.29 -9.10 -5.40
C TYR A 69 3.77 -10.40 -4.77
N VAL A 70 3.38 -11.53 -5.33
CA VAL A 70 3.81 -12.86 -4.91
C VAL A 70 4.53 -13.51 -6.08
N TYR A 71 5.78 -13.89 -5.87
CA TYR A 71 6.60 -14.55 -6.88
C TYR A 71 6.82 -16.00 -6.47
N LEU A 72 6.39 -16.94 -7.31
CA LEU A 72 6.58 -18.37 -7.07
C LEU A 72 8.02 -18.77 -7.44
N ASP A 73 8.60 -19.73 -6.71
CA ASP A 73 9.92 -20.28 -7.05
C ASP A 73 9.79 -21.24 -8.23
N SER A 74 10.35 -20.84 -9.38
CA SER A 74 10.31 -21.63 -10.62
C SER A 74 10.93 -23.02 -10.49
N ASN A 75 11.88 -23.25 -9.58
CA ASN A 75 12.50 -24.56 -9.37
C ASN A 75 11.57 -25.53 -8.62
N LYS A 76 10.60 -25.00 -7.88
CA LYS A 76 9.70 -25.78 -7.00
C LYS A 76 8.30 -25.87 -7.57
N TYR A 77 7.77 -24.74 -8.04
CA TYR A 77 6.46 -24.67 -8.67
C TYR A 77 6.47 -25.07 -10.16
N GLY A 78 7.55 -24.69 -10.87
CA GLY A 78 7.67 -24.78 -12.32
C GLY A 78 7.38 -23.44 -13.03
N ASN A 79 7.31 -23.49 -14.36
CA ASN A 79 7.12 -22.29 -15.20
C ASN A 79 5.72 -22.18 -15.82
N SER A 80 4.86 -23.18 -15.61
CA SER A 80 3.49 -23.18 -16.14
C SER A 80 2.60 -22.21 -15.37
N LEU A 81 1.82 -21.39 -16.08
CA LEU A 81 0.82 -20.54 -15.46
C LEU A 81 -0.23 -21.39 -14.73
N PRO A 82 -0.64 -21.01 -13.50
CA PRO A 82 -1.82 -21.60 -12.88
C PRO A 82 -3.06 -21.36 -13.76
N LYS A 83 -3.93 -22.37 -13.80
CA LYS A 83 -5.22 -22.30 -14.49
C LYS A 83 -6.19 -21.37 -13.77
N LYS A 84 -6.14 -21.37 -12.43
CA LYS A 84 -7.00 -20.54 -11.58
C LYS A 84 -6.28 -20.18 -10.29
N VAL A 85 -6.51 -18.96 -9.83
CA VAL A 85 -6.09 -18.50 -8.52
C VAL A 85 -7.29 -17.87 -7.84
N ILE A 86 -7.58 -18.32 -6.62
CA ILE A 86 -8.59 -17.72 -5.74
C ILE A 86 -7.85 -17.08 -4.59
N GLY A 87 -8.19 -15.83 -4.28
CA GLY A 87 -7.58 -15.09 -3.18
C GLY A 87 -8.60 -14.70 -2.12
N SER A 88 -8.18 -14.66 -0.87
CA SER A 88 -8.94 -14.09 0.23
C SER A 88 -8.05 -13.31 1.19
N PHE A 89 -8.59 -12.23 1.73
CA PHE A 89 -7.99 -11.51 2.85
C PHE A 89 -8.69 -11.90 4.15
N PHE A 90 -7.92 -11.98 5.23
CA PHE A 90 -8.47 -12.12 6.58
C PHE A 90 -8.41 -10.79 7.31
N LYS A 91 -9.59 -10.28 7.69
CA LYS A 91 -9.77 -9.10 8.53
C LYS A 91 -10.10 -9.56 9.94
N GLY A 92 -9.07 -9.75 10.75
CA GLY A 92 -9.19 -10.44 12.04
C GLY A 92 -9.62 -11.90 11.86
N ARG A 93 -10.90 -12.21 12.09
CA ARG A 93 -11.48 -13.57 11.92
C ARG A 93 -12.34 -13.72 10.67
N GLU A 94 -12.63 -12.63 9.98
CA GLU A 94 -13.49 -12.64 8.80
C GLU A 94 -12.64 -12.92 7.55
N GLU A 95 -13.04 -13.93 6.77
CA GLU A 95 -12.46 -14.20 5.46
C GLU A 95 -13.27 -13.46 4.39
N VAL A 96 -12.61 -12.58 3.65
CA VAL A 96 -13.20 -11.79 2.56
C VAL A 96 -12.58 -12.21 1.25
N LEU A 97 -13.41 -12.72 0.33
CA LEU A 97 -12.98 -13.10 -1.00
C LEU A 97 -12.53 -11.87 -1.81
N ILE A 98 -11.43 -12.05 -2.53
CA ILE A 98 -10.89 -11.08 -3.47
C ILE A 98 -11.58 -11.30 -4.81
N ASP A 99 -12.07 -10.23 -5.43
CA ASP A 99 -12.59 -10.31 -6.80
C ASP A 99 -11.49 -10.85 -7.73
N SER A 100 -11.80 -11.92 -8.46
CA SER A 100 -10.90 -12.53 -9.43
C SER A 100 -10.30 -11.55 -10.44
N MET A 101 -11.01 -10.47 -10.78
CA MET A 101 -10.52 -9.41 -11.68
C MET A 101 -9.32 -8.65 -11.09
N ASN A 102 -9.18 -8.67 -9.77
CA ASN A 102 -8.06 -8.06 -9.05
C ASN A 102 -6.87 -9.00 -8.90
N ILE A 103 -6.94 -10.25 -9.39
CA ILE A 103 -5.83 -11.21 -9.32
C ILE A 103 -5.27 -11.41 -10.72
N VAL A 104 -4.07 -10.87 -10.95
CA VAL A 104 -3.37 -10.97 -12.24
C VAL A 104 -2.22 -11.94 -12.12
N VAL A 105 -2.14 -12.90 -13.03
CA VAL A 105 -1.03 -13.87 -13.09
C VAL A 105 -0.16 -13.58 -14.32
N LYS A 106 1.17 -13.58 -14.15
CA LYS A 106 2.12 -13.38 -15.26
C LYS A 106 3.27 -14.38 -15.20
N GLU A 107 3.71 -14.85 -16.38
CA GLU A 107 4.78 -15.84 -16.54
C GLU A 107 6.19 -15.25 -16.63
N LYS A 108 6.33 -14.01 -17.11
CA LYS A 108 7.63 -13.36 -17.35
C LYS A 108 8.02 -12.45 -16.20
N THR A 109 8.30 -13.03 -15.03
CA THR A 109 8.98 -12.31 -13.95
C THR A 109 10.41 -12.82 -13.79
N ILE A 110 11.26 -12.06 -13.10
CA ILE A 110 12.65 -12.46 -12.81
C ILE A 110 12.75 -13.76 -11.98
N HIS A 111 11.64 -14.24 -11.41
CA HIS A 111 11.56 -15.44 -10.57
C HIS A 111 10.70 -16.56 -11.19
N GLY A 112 10.10 -16.34 -12.37
CA GLY A 112 9.12 -17.25 -12.99
C GLY A 112 7.70 -16.69 -12.94
N VAL A 113 6.75 -17.48 -12.42
CA VAL A 113 5.34 -17.07 -12.30
C VAL A 113 5.15 -16.06 -11.15
N GLY A 114 4.53 -14.92 -11.46
CA GLY A 114 4.10 -13.94 -10.48
C GLY A 114 2.58 -13.84 -10.40
N ILE A 115 2.06 -13.74 -9.18
CA ILE A 115 0.66 -13.46 -8.85
C ILE A 115 0.60 -12.07 -8.22
N PHE A 116 -0.21 -11.19 -8.80
CA PHE A 116 -0.34 -9.80 -8.41
C PHE A 116 -1.78 -9.55 -7.97
N VAL A 117 -1.98 -9.26 -6.69
CA VAL A 117 -3.27 -8.90 -6.12
C VAL A 117 -3.37 -7.37 -6.14
N GLN A 118 -4.29 -6.82 -6.91
CA GLN A 118 -4.52 -5.39 -7.11
C GLN A 118 -5.78 -4.95 -6.35
N GLN A 119 -5.61 -4.68 -5.05
CA GLN A 119 -6.72 -4.29 -4.19
C GLN A 119 -6.26 -3.24 -3.18
N LYS A 120 -7.15 -2.31 -2.85
CA LYS A 120 -6.94 -1.32 -1.78
C LYS A 120 -6.86 -2.05 -0.44
N ILE A 121 -5.69 -1.99 0.20
CA ILE A 121 -5.39 -2.55 1.51
C ILE A 121 -5.43 -1.40 2.52
N ILE A 122 -6.44 -1.42 3.38
CA ILE A 122 -6.76 -0.30 4.26
C ILE A 122 -6.30 -0.53 5.70
N GLY A 123 -5.62 -1.61 6.03
CA GLY A 123 -4.96 -1.72 7.34
C GLY A 123 -5.58 -2.71 8.32
N ASP A 124 -6.73 -3.29 7.98
CA ASP A 124 -7.39 -4.33 8.76
C ASP A 124 -7.04 -5.74 8.25
N GLU A 125 -6.35 -5.84 7.11
CA GLU A 125 -5.92 -7.10 6.52
C GLU A 125 -4.71 -7.69 7.26
N THR A 126 -4.93 -8.81 7.94
CA THR A 126 -3.90 -9.50 8.75
C THR A 126 -3.24 -10.67 8.03
N ARG A 127 -3.93 -11.24 7.02
CA ARG A 127 -3.42 -12.38 6.24
C ARG A 127 -3.99 -12.37 4.83
N LEU A 128 -3.17 -12.76 3.87
CA LEU A 128 -3.59 -13.13 2.51
C LEU A 128 -3.52 -14.65 2.38
N LYS A 129 -4.54 -15.26 1.79
CA LYS A 129 -4.53 -16.65 1.37
C LYS A 129 -4.74 -16.73 -0.14
N LEU A 130 -3.91 -17.52 -0.81
CA LEU A 130 -4.02 -17.82 -2.23
C LEU A 130 -4.19 -19.32 -2.41
N VAL A 131 -5.25 -19.73 -3.11
CA VAL A 131 -5.51 -21.11 -3.52
C VAL A 131 -5.24 -21.20 -5.02
N ILE A 132 -4.24 -22.01 -5.39
CA ILE A 132 -3.67 -22.06 -6.73
C ILE A 132 -3.96 -23.43 -7.34
N TYR A 133 -4.72 -23.44 -8.43
CA TYR A 133 -5.01 -24.65 -9.23
C TYR A 133 -4.08 -24.68 -10.45
N LYS A 134 -3.20 -25.67 -10.49
CA LYS A 134 -2.17 -25.78 -11.54
C LYS A 134 -2.75 -26.34 -12.85
N ASP A 135 -3.49 -27.44 -12.78
CA ASP A 135 -3.89 -28.21 -13.96
C ASP A 135 -5.41 -28.21 -14.21
N ASN A 136 -6.21 -28.55 -13.19
CA ASN A 136 -7.68 -28.50 -13.22
C ASN A 136 -8.25 -28.16 -11.84
N GLU A 137 -9.53 -27.76 -11.76
CA GLU A 137 -10.18 -27.39 -10.48
C GLU A 137 -10.36 -28.59 -9.53
N ASP A 138 -10.32 -29.82 -10.06
CA ASP A 138 -10.47 -31.06 -9.30
C ASP A 138 -9.14 -31.59 -8.72
N SER A 139 -8.00 -30.99 -9.08
CA SER A 139 -6.69 -31.33 -8.54
C SER A 139 -6.49 -30.71 -7.15
N GLU A 140 -5.68 -31.35 -6.32
CA GLU A 140 -5.31 -30.81 -5.01
C GLU A 140 -4.60 -29.45 -5.21
N PRO A 141 -5.19 -28.34 -4.71
CA PRO A 141 -4.63 -27.03 -4.95
C PRO A 141 -3.43 -26.76 -4.06
N LEU A 142 -2.50 -25.95 -4.56
CA LEU A 142 -1.45 -25.37 -3.71
C LEU A 142 -2.06 -24.20 -2.91
N ILE A 143 -2.00 -24.29 -1.59
CA ILE A 143 -2.48 -23.23 -0.68
C ILE A 143 -1.29 -22.48 -0.10
N LEU A 144 -1.25 -21.17 -0.32
CA LEU A 144 -0.23 -20.29 0.22
C LEU A 144 -0.86 -19.26 1.15
N GLU A 145 -0.30 -19.11 2.34
CA GLU A 145 -0.72 -18.10 3.32
C GLU A 145 0.42 -17.12 3.62
N PHE A 146 0.06 -15.84 3.75
CA PHE A 146 0.97 -14.74 3.97
C PHE A 146 0.47 -13.92 5.16
N ASP A 147 1.22 -13.88 6.25
CA ASP A 147 0.90 -12.99 7.37
C ASP A 147 1.37 -11.57 7.03
N ILE A 148 0.48 -10.61 7.26
CA ILE A 148 0.67 -9.18 6.95
C ILE A 148 0.71 -8.41 8.26
N GLU A 149 1.76 -7.60 8.44
CA GLU A 149 1.86 -6.67 9.55
C GLU A 149 1.63 -5.25 9.03
N GLN A 150 0.69 -4.53 9.65
CA GLN A 150 0.35 -3.16 9.29
C GLN A 150 0.44 -2.27 10.52
N ASN A 151 1.13 -1.14 10.39
CA ASN A 151 1.22 -0.14 11.43
C ASN A 151 0.76 1.20 10.86
N SER A 152 0.01 1.96 11.67
CA SER A 152 -0.45 3.30 11.32
C SER A 152 -0.05 4.29 12.40
N TRP A 153 0.28 5.50 11.99
CA TRP A 153 0.53 6.61 12.92
C TRP A 153 -0.10 7.89 12.39
N LYS A 154 -0.63 8.69 13.32
CA LYS A 154 -1.25 9.97 13.02
C LYS A 154 -0.19 11.05 13.09
N GLU A 155 -0.02 11.79 12.00
CA GLU A 155 0.84 12.95 11.91
C GLU A 155 0.00 14.21 11.72
N ARG A 156 0.46 15.31 12.32
CA ARG A 156 -0.12 16.62 12.08
C ARG A 156 0.73 17.33 11.03
N ARG A 157 0.16 17.59 9.85
CA ARG A 157 0.87 18.27 8.75
C ARG A 157 0.37 19.70 8.58
N SER A 158 1.28 20.61 8.22
CA SER A 158 0.94 22.00 7.91
C SER A 158 0.55 22.10 6.43
N SER A 159 -0.63 22.65 6.15
CA SER A 159 -1.10 22.90 4.78
C SER A 159 -0.12 23.73 3.95
N CYS A 160 0.46 24.78 4.56
CA CYS A 160 1.41 25.68 3.90
C CYS A 160 2.72 24.98 3.46
N LEU A 161 3.23 24.02 4.24
CA LEU A 161 4.43 23.26 3.87
C LEU A 161 4.14 22.17 2.84
N ALA A 162 2.95 21.55 2.90
CA ALA A 162 2.56 20.52 1.95
C ALA A 162 2.38 21.08 0.52
N GLU A 163 1.76 22.26 0.38
CA GLU A 163 1.66 22.95 -0.91
C GLU A 163 3.02 23.31 -1.51
N TYR A 164 4.00 23.64 -0.68
CA TYR A 164 5.34 24.03 -1.13
C TYR A 164 6.21 22.83 -1.57
N LEU A 165 5.92 21.63 -1.07
CA LEU A 165 6.66 20.39 -1.37
C LEU A 165 6.03 19.56 -2.50
N LEU A 166 4.81 19.90 -2.92
CA LEU A 166 4.08 19.26 -4.04
C LEU A 166 4.24 20.01 -5.38
N LEU A 167 5.07 21.07 -5.41
CA LEU A 167 5.56 21.79 -6.59
C LEU A 167 7.03 21.42 -6.86
#